data_AF-A0A3S1MDM9-F1
#
_entry.id   AF-A0A3S1MDM9-F1
#
_cell.length_a   1.000
_cell.length_b   1.000
_cell.length_c   1.000
_cell.angle_alpha   90.00
_cell.angle_beta   90.00
_cell.angle_gamma   90.00
#
_symmetry.space_group_name_H-M   'P 1'
#
loop_
_entity.id
_entity.type
_entity.pdbx_description
1 polymer ?
#
loop_
_entity_poly.entity_id
_entity_poly.type
_entity_poly.pdbx_seq_one_letter_code
_entity_poly.pdbx_strand_id
1 'polypeptide(L)'
;MNGLAEAVSSFALTRWVSRKSRAEFEHWQAAALRRFLDRDLPRAPFYGKAPARLADLPVTDKALLMRRFEDFNIHRLTAAEAWAALARDGRAGSLTVGASTGTSGNRGLFVISEAEKYRWLGAILAKAAPDLLWRGMRVAVILPQST
;
A
#
# COMPACT_ATOMS: atom_id res chain seq x y z
N MET A 1 14.29 7.21 6.73
CA MET A 1 13.18 8.18 6.61
C MET A 1 12.46 8.25 7.94
N ASN A 2 12.11 9.43 8.42
CA ASN A 2 11.36 9.59 9.68
C ASN A 2 9.89 9.20 9.45
N GLY A 3 9.43 8.09 10.04
CA GLY A 3 8.07 7.58 9.86
C GLY A 3 6.98 8.61 10.22
N LEU A 4 7.24 9.46 11.23
CA LEU A 4 6.31 10.53 11.59
C LEU A 4 6.13 11.55 10.46
N ALA A 5 7.22 11.92 9.78
CA ALA A 5 7.16 12.86 8.66
C ALA A 5 6.35 12.31 7.49
N GLU A 6 6.45 11.00 7.23
CA GLU A 6 5.64 10.31 6.21
C GLU A 6 4.14 10.33 6.59
N ALA A 7 3.82 10.04 7.85
CA ALA A 7 2.44 10.08 8.34
C ALA A 7 1.84 11.49 8.28
N VAL A 8 2.58 12.52 8.71
CA VAL A 8 2.13 13.92 8.66
C VAL A 8 1.91 14.37 7.21
N SER A 9 2.84 14.05 6.31
CA SER A 9 2.73 14.38 4.89
C SER A 9 1.52 13.71 4.24
N SER A 10 1.31 12.42 4.52
CA SER A 10 0.16 11.67 4.03
C SER A 10 -1.18 12.18 4.59
N PHE A 11 -1.20 12.56 5.88
CA PHE A 11 -2.35 13.17 6.51
C PHE A 11 -2.73 14.49 5.83
N ALA A 12 -1.77 15.41 5.68
CA ALA A 12 -1.99 16.71 5.05
C ALA A 12 -2.45 16.56 3.59
N LEU A 13 -1.79 15.68 2.82
CA LEU A 13 -2.18 15.37 1.45
C LEU A 13 -3.61 14.85 1.39
N THR A 14 -3.97 13.90 2.25
CA THR A 14 -5.32 13.33 2.29
C THR A 14 -6.37 14.41 2.61
N ARG A 15 -6.12 15.27 3.61
CA ARG A 15 -7.04 16.39 3.93
C ARG A 15 -7.19 17.39 2.78
N TRP A 16 -6.11 17.68 2.07
CA TRP A 16 -6.13 18.59 0.93
C TRP A 16 -6.89 17.99 -0.26
N VAL A 17 -6.62 16.73 -0.64
CA VAL A 17 -7.32 16.06 -1.75
C VAL A 17 -8.81 15.89 -1.45
N SER A 18 -9.17 15.53 -0.21
CA SER A 18 -10.58 15.31 0.18
C SER A 18 -11.46 16.57 0.15
N ARG A 19 -10.88 17.76 0.01
CA ARG A 19 -11.64 19.04 -0.07
C ARG A 19 -11.85 19.53 -1.50
N LYS A 20 -11.29 18.84 -2.50
CA LYS A 20 -11.38 19.25 -3.90
C LYS A 20 -12.80 19.08 -4.43
N SER A 21 -13.19 19.96 -5.35
CA SER A 21 -14.34 19.67 -6.21
C SER A 21 -14.06 18.43 -7.08
N ARG A 22 -15.12 17.86 -7.65
CA ARG A 22 -14.99 16.69 -8.53
C ARG A 22 -14.01 16.94 -9.69
N ALA A 23 -14.15 18.07 -10.39
CA ALA A 23 -13.30 18.40 -11.53
C ALA A 23 -11.82 18.54 -11.14
N GLU A 24 -11.53 19.21 -10.02
CA GLU A 24 -10.16 19.33 -9.51
C GLU A 24 -9.59 17.99 -9.03
N PHE A 25 -10.43 17.14 -8.44
CA PHE A 25 -10.03 15.80 -8.03
C PHE A 25 -9.67 14.95 -9.25
N GLU A 26 -10.48 14.94 -10.30
CA GLU A 26 -10.22 14.20 -11.54
C GLU A 26 -8.92 14.66 -12.21
N HIS A 27 -8.66 15.97 -12.25
CA HIS A 27 -7.39 16.50 -12.76
C HIS A 27 -6.19 16.05 -11.92
N TRP A 28 -6.31 16.12 -10.58
CA TRP A 28 -5.27 15.66 -9.67
C TRP A 28 -5.04 14.14 -9.80
N GLN A 29 -6.10 13.35 -9.89
CA GLN A 29 -6.04 11.90 -10.02
C GLN A 29 -5.34 11.51 -11.33
N ALA A 30 -5.64 12.18 -12.43
CA ALA A 30 -4.99 11.94 -13.72
C ALA A 30 -3.48 12.23 -13.65
N ALA A 31 -3.06 13.30 -12.96
CA ALA A 31 -1.66 13.61 -12.75
C ALA A 31 -0.96 12.58 -11.82
N ALA A 32 -1.62 12.16 -10.74
CA ALA A 32 -1.11 11.15 -9.82
C ALA A 32 -0.96 9.79 -10.50
N LEU A 33 -1.94 9.39 -11.31
CA LEU A 33 -1.91 8.15 -12.10
C LEU A 33 -0.77 8.17 -13.12
N ARG A 34 -0.59 9.27 -13.84
CA ARG A 34 0.52 9.42 -14.79
C ARG A 34 1.87 9.27 -14.10
N ARG A 35 2.05 9.93 -12.97
CA ARG A 35 3.28 9.78 -12.15
C ARG A 35 3.51 8.33 -11.73
N PHE A 36 2.46 7.62 -11.31
CA PHE A 36 2.55 6.21 -10.94
C PHE A 36 2.98 5.34 -12.13
N LEU A 37 2.33 5.50 -13.30
CA LEU A 37 2.67 4.75 -14.52
C LEU A 37 4.11 5.03 -14.99
N ASP A 38 4.57 6.28 -14.90
CA ASP A 38 5.87 6.68 -15.40
C ASP A 38 7.03 6.33 -14.44
N ARG A 39 6.80 6.38 -13.13
CA ARG A 39 7.88 6.32 -12.13
C ARG A 39 7.83 5.12 -11.20
N ASP A 40 6.64 4.71 -10.78
CA ASP A 40 6.49 3.73 -9.71
C ASP A 40 6.26 2.33 -10.26
N LEU A 41 5.33 2.20 -11.22
CA LEU A 41 4.96 0.93 -11.83
C LEU A 41 6.15 0.20 -12.50
N PRO A 42 7.06 0.89 -13.24
CA PRO A 42 8.21 0.25 -13.88
C PRO A 42 9.22 -0.37 -12.90
N ARG A 43 9.16 0.01 -11.62
CA ARG A 43 10.05 -0.54 -10.59
C ARG A 43 9.69 -1.97 -10.19
N ALA A 44 8.45 -2.39 -10.47
CA ALA A 44 8.04 -3.79 -10.33
C ALA A 44 8.42 -4.54 -11.63
N PRO A 45 9.32 -5.55 -11.56
CA PRO A 45 9.83 -6.22 -12.76
C PRO A 45 8.77 -6.76 -13.72
N PHE A 46 7.61 -7.18 -13.22
CA PHE A 46 6.50 -7.71 -14.02
C PHE A 46 6.03 -6.72 -15.10
N TYR A 47 5.95 -5.43 -14.75
CA TYR A 47 5.43 -4.41 -15.66
C TYR A 47 6.50 -3.82 -16.57
N GLY A 48 7.77 -3.86 -16.15
CA GLY A 48 8.91 -3.38 -16.94
C GLY A 48 8.64 -1.98 -17.51
N LYS A 49 8.64 -1.85 -18.84
CA LYS A 49 8.22 -0.61 -19.49
C LYS A 49 6.69 -0.55 -19.56
N ALA A 50 6.08 0.06 -18.54
CA ALA A 50 4.65 0.24 -18.48
C ALA A 50 4.12 1.09 -19.67
N PRO A 51 2.92 0.80 -20.19
CA PRO A 51 2.24 1.64 -21.17
C PRO A 51 1.82 2.99 -20.56
N ALA A 52 1.58 3.97 -21.44
CA ALA A 52 1.21 5.32 -21.03
C ALA A 52 -0.19 5.44 -20.44
N ARG A 53 -1.08 4.46 -20.68
CA ARG A 53 -2.47 4.48 -20.19
C ARG A 53 -2.74 3.29 -19.28
N LEU A 54 -3.50 3.54 -18.21
CA LEU A 54 -3.92 2.51 -17.26
C LEU A 54 -4.68 1.36 -17.93
N ALA A 55 -5.53 1.67 -18.91
CA ALA A 55 -6.34 0.69 -19.63
C ALA A 55 -5.53 -0.28 -20.51
N ASP A 56 -4.27 0.04 -20.80
CA ASP A 56 -3.38 -0.80 -21.60
C ASP A 56 -2.58 -1.79 -20.73
N LEU A 57 -2.71 -1.72 -19.40
CA LEU A 57 -2.05 -2.67 -18.52
C LEU A 57 -2.68 -4.06 -18.66
N PRO A 58 -1.87 -5.13 -18.58
CA PRO A 58 -2.40 -6.48 -18.58
C PRO A 58 -3.30 -6.67 -17.36
N VAL A 59 -4.50 -7.22 -17.57
CA VAL A 59 -5.35 -7.67 -16.48
C VAL A 59 -4.69 -8.87 -15.81
N THR A 60 -4.41 -8.76 -14.52
CA THR A 60 -3.75 -9.82 -13.74
C THR A 60 -4.72 -10.51 -12.80
N ASP A 61 -4.48 -11.78 -12.51
CA ASP A 61 -5.18 -12.53 -11.46
C ASP A 61 -4.24 -12.87 -10.29
N LYS A 62 -4.85 -13.36 -9.20
CA LYS A 62 -4.12 -13.77 -8.00
C LYS A 62 -3.17 -14.93 -8.26
N ALA A 63 -3.51 -15.88 -9.13
CA ALA A 63 -2.68 -17.05 -9.38
C ALA A 63 -1.38 -16.67 -10.10
N LEU A 64 -1.46 -15.77 -11.09
CA LEU A 64 -0.31 -15.18 -11.76
C LEU A 64 0.55 -14.38 -10.78
N LEU A 65 -0.07 -13.50 -9.98
CA LEU A 65 0.64 -12.71 -8.98
C LEU A 65 1.41 -13.60 -8.02
N MET A 66 0.77 -14.64 -7.48
CA MET A 66 1.43 -15.53 -6.52
C MET A 66 2.54 -16.37 -7.15
N ARG A 67 2.37 -16.84 -8.40
CA ARG A 67 3.43 -17.59 -9.11
C ARG A 67 4.65 -16.73 -9.42
N ARG A 68 4.46 -15.42 -9.60
CA ARG A 68 5.52 -14.46 -9.95
C ARG A 68 5.68 -13.38 -8.89
N PHE A 69 5.47 -13.72 -7.61
CA PHE A 69 5.40 -12.74 -6.52
C PHE A 69 6.62 -11.81 -6.47
N GLU A 70 7.81 -12.36 -6.72
CA GLU A 70 9.07 -11.62 -6.82
C GLU A 70 9.02 -10.48 -7.84
N ASP A 71 8.36 -10.70 -8.98
CA ASP A 71 8.25 -9.72 -10.06
C ASP A 71 7.23 -8.62 -9.78
N PHE A 72 6.30 -8.86 -8.85
CA PHE A 72 5.25 -7.90 -8.46
C PHE A 72 5.66 -6.98 -7.31
N ASN A 73 6.87 -7.14 -6.75
CA ASN A 73 7.35 -6.28 -5.69
C ASN A 73 8.73 -5.68 -6.01
N ILE A 74 8.90 -4.40 -5.67
CA ILE A 74 10.11 -3.63 -6.02
C ILE A 74 11.37 -4.11 -5.28
N HIS A 75 11.20 -4.95 -4.26
CA HIS A 75 12.27 -5.48 -3.43
C HIS A 75 12.75 -6.87 -3.90
N ARG A 76 12.09 -7.45 -4.91
CA ARG A 76 12.35 -8.81 -5.41
C ARG A 76 12.39 -9.84 -4.28
N LEU A 77 11.49 -9.69 -3.31
CA LEU A 77 11.30 -10.69 -2.28
C LEU A 77 10.59 -11.88 -2.91
N THR A 78 11.19 -13.07 -2.82
CA THR A 78 10.58 -14.29 -3.34
C THR A 78 9.39 -14.71 -2.47
N ALA A 79 8.48 -15.51 -3.04
CA ALA A 79 7.36 -16.06 -2.26
C ALA A 79 7.85 -16.95 -1.11
N ALA A 80 8.93 -17.71 -1.31
CA ALA A 80 9.52 -18.57 -0.30
C ALA A 80 10.06 -17.78 0.90
N GLU A 81 10.81 -16.71 0.65
CA GLU A 81 11.32 -15.82 1.72
C GLU A 81 10.17 -15.14 2.48
N ALA A 82 9.14 -14.69 1.76
CA ALA A 82 7.97 -14.07 2.36
C ALA A 82 7.20 -15.06 3.26
N TRP A 83 6.97 -16.30 2.82
CA TRP A 83 6.35 -17.33 3.66
C TRP A 83 7.19 -17.67 4.89
N ALA A 84 8.50 -17.81 4.72
CA ALA A 84 9.43 -18.05 5.82
C ALA A 84 9.44 -16.89 6.84
N ALA A 85 9.33 -15.65 6.37
CA ALA A 85 9.17 -14.48 7.24
C ALA A 85 7.84 -14.51 8.00
N LEU A 86 6.74 -14.83 7.32
CA LEU A 86 5.41 -14.89 7.91
C LEU A 86 5.27 -15.99 8.96
N ALA A 87 5.95 -17.12 8.79
CA ALA A 87 5.98 -18.22 9.76
C ALA A 87 6.72 -17.87 11.06
N ARG A 88 7.53 -16.79 11.04
CA ARG A 88 8.23 -16.28 12.21
C ARG A 88 7.44 -15.12 12.81
N ASP A 89 7.80 -13.90 12.45
CA ASP A 89 7.31 -12.64 13.02
C ASP A 89 6.71 -11.71 11.96
N GLY A 90 6.58 -12.18 10.71
CA GLY A 90 6.14 -11.36 9.59
C GLY A 90 7.20 -10.37 9.11
N ARG A 91 8.49 -10.56 9.42
CA ARG A 91 9.55 -9.64 9.00
C ARG A 91 10.56 -10.26 8.03
N ALA A 92 10.77 -9.57 6.93
CA ALA A 92 11.85 -9.80 5.97
C ALA A 92 12.75 -8.55 5.94
N GLY A 93 13.76 -8.53 6.83
CA GLY A 93 14.59 -7.33 7.04
C GLY A 93 13.75 -6.14 7.52
N SER A 94 13.80 -5.04 6.77
CA SER A 94 13.01 -3.82 7.05
C SER A 94 11.56 -3.88 6.54
N LEU A 95 11.16 -4.98 5.91
CA LEU A 95 9.84 -5.15 5.31
C LEU A 95 8.92 -5.94 6.25
N THR A 96 7.65 -5.55 6.25
CA THR A 96 6.57 -6.31 6.87
C THR A 96 5.89 -7.16 5.80
N VAL A 97 5.80 -8.46 6.07
CA VAL A 97 5.13 -9.45 5.25
C VAL A 97 3.84 -9.86 5.94
N GLY A 98 2.76 -9.91 5.17
CA GLY A 98 1.49 -10.44 5.62
C GLY A 98 0.89 -11.35 4.56
N ALA A 99 -0.19 -12.02 4.92
CA ALA A 99 -0.98 -12.74 3.94
C ALA A 99 -2.47 -12.50 4.17
N SER A 100 -3.17 -12.20 3.09
CA SER A 100 -4.62 -12.12 3.08
C SER A 100 -5.22 -13.50 3.40
N THR A 101 -6.18 -13.51 4.32
CA THR A 101 -7.03 -14.66 4.64
C THR A 101 -8.06 -14.82 3.54
N GLY A 102 -7.64 -15.29 2.36
CA GLY A 102 -8.57 -15.55 1.26
C GLY A 102 -9.64 -16.58 1.64
N THR A 103 -10.85 -16.45 1.11
CA THR A 103 -12.00 -17.33 1.36
C THR A 103 -11.92 -18.69 0.64
N SER A 104 -10.87 -18.94 -0.15
CA SER A 104 -10.70 -20.13 -1.00
C SER A 104 -9.48 -20.99 -0.65
N GLY A 105 -9.00 -20.93 0.60
CA GLY A 105 -7.90 -21.78 1.09
C GLY A 105 -6.50 -21.35 0.64
N ASN A 106 -6.35 -20.57 -0.44
CA ASN A 106 -5.06 -20.07 -0.90
C ASN A 106 -4.82 -18.64 -0.39
N ARG A 107 -3.86 -18.45 0.54
CA ARG A 107 -3.52 -17.14 1.12
C ARG A 107 -2.71 -16.30 0.13
N GLY A 108 -3.04 -15.03 -0.05
CA GLY A 108 -2.28 -14.12 -0.93
C GLY A 108 -1.25 -13.32 -0.15
N LEU A 109 0.03 -13.41 -0.49
CA LEU A 109 1.10 -12.64 0.15
C LEU A 109 1.01 -11.15 -0.20
N PHE A 110 1.39 -10.31 0.75
CA PHE A 110 1.73 -8.92 0.50
C PHE A 110 2.97 -8.53 1.31
N VAL A 111 3.70 -7.54 0.81
CA VAL A 111 4.88 -6.98 1.47
C VAL A 111 4.77 -5.47 1.45
N ILE A 112 5.09 -4.83 2.58
CA ILE A 112 5.10 -3.38 2.71
C ILE A 112 6.35 -2.92 3.47
N SER A 113 6.83 -1.73 3.10
CA SER A 113 7.86 -1.01 3.82
C SER A 113 7.31 -0.29 5.05
N GLU A 114 8.19 0.09 5.97
CA GLU A 114 7.83 0.96 7.09
C GLU A 114 7.24 2.30 6.61
N ALA A 115 7.77 2.88 5.54
CA ALA A 115 7.25 4.14 4.99
C ALA A 115 5.79 3.98 4.53
N GLU A 116 5.45 2.87 3.87
CA GLU A 116 4.06 2.61 3.44
C GLU A 116 3.13 2.42 4.64
N LYS A 117 3.59 1.77 5.71
CA LYS A 117 2.83 1.65 6.97
C LYS A 117 2.49 3.03 7.56
N TYR A 118 3.46 3.93 7.65
CA TYR A 118 3.22 5.29 8.15
C TYR A 118 2.40 6.15 7.18
N ARG A 119 2.57 5.97 5.86
CA ARG A 119 1.73 6.63 4.86
C ARG A 119 0.27 6.23 5.03
N TRP A 120 0.00 4.93 5.22
CA TRP A 120 -1.34 4.44 5.52
C TRP A 120 -1.88 5.02 6.83
N LEU A 121 -1.07 5.04 7.89
CA LEU A 121 -1.44 5.65 9.17
C LEU A 121 -1.89 7.11 9.02
N GLY A 122 -1.11 7.92 8.28
CA GLY A 122 -1.49 9.31 8.00
C GLY A 122 -2.83 9.43 7.26
N ALA A 123 -3.03 8.59 6.24
CA ALA A 123 -4.25 8.60 5.44
C ALA A 123 -5.50 8.16 6.23
N ILE A 124 -5.38 7.11 7.07
CA ILE A 124 -6.52 6.64 7.88
C ILE A 124 -6.86 7.64 8.98
N LEU A 125 -5.86 8.24 9.63
CA LEU A 125 -6.08 9.28 10.63
C LEU A 125 -6.75 10.52 10.01
N ALA A 126 -6.35 10.95 8.82
CA ALA A 126 -7.00 12.07 8.14
C ALA A 126 -8.49 11.83 7.83
N LYS A 127 -8.91 10.57 7.73
CA LYS A 127 -10.30 10.18 7.45
C LYS A 127 -11.10 9.91 8.71
N ALA A 128 -10.53 9.15 9.65
CA ALA A 128 -11.22 8.68 10.85
C ALA A 128 -11.08 9.64 12.05
N ALA A 129 -10.02 10.43 12.07
CA ALA A 129 -9.57 11.24 13.19
C ALA A 129 -8.98 12.61 12.74
N PRO A 130 -9.65 13.37 11.84
CA PRO A 130 -9.09 14.58 11.24
C PRO A 130 -8.79 15.69 12.26
N ASP A 131 -9.43 15.65 13.43
CA ASP A 131 -9.30 16.67 14.47
C ASP A 131 -8.30 16.29 15.57
N LEU A 132 -7.54 15.21 15.39
CA LEU A 132 -6.54 14.69 16.35
C LEU A 132 -5.50 15.74 16.77
N LEU A 133 -5.22 16.70 15.89
CA LEU A 133 -4.26 17.77 16.15
C LEU A 133 -4.83 18.88 17.03
N TRP A 134 -6.15 18.97 17.17
CA TRP A 134 -6.84 20.05 17.89
C TRP A 134 -7.62 19.55 19.10
N ARG A 135 -7.95 18.26 19.15
CA ARG A 135 -8.72 17.64 20.23
C ARG A 135 -8.06 16.34 20.66
N GLY A 136 -7.82 16.22 21.97
CA GLY A 136 -7.43 14.93 22.54
C GLY A 136 -8.52 13.90 22.27
N MET A 137 -8.15 12.76 21.68
CA MET A 137 -9.08 11.68 21.38
C MET A 137 -8.75 10.42 22.18
N ARG A 138 -9.79 9.75 22.67
CA ARG A 138 -9.68 8.45 23.31
C ARG A 138 -10.02 7.40 22.26
N VAL A 139 -9.03 6.60 21.86
CA VAL A 139 -9.17 5.57 20.82
C VAL A 139 -9.17 4.21 21.48
N ALA A 140 -10.18 3.39 21.18
CA ALA A 140 -10.20 1.97 21.50
C ALA A 140 -9.96 1.18 20.21
N VAL A 141 -8.95 0.30 20.21
CA VAL A 141 -8.65 -0.57 19.07
C VAL A 141 -9.07 -1.99 19.44
N ILE A 142 -10.01 -2.54 18.69
CA ILE A 142 -10.46 -3.93 18.85
C ILE A 142 -9.88 -4.71 17.68
N LEU A 143 -8.98 -5.64 17.98
CA LEU A 143 -8.43 -6.57 17.00
C LEU A 143 -9.11 -7.92 17.19
N PRO A 144 -9.47 -8.62 16.11
CA PRO A 144 -9.96 -10.00 16.22
C PRO A 144 -8.91 -10.84 16.94
N GLN A 145 -9.32 -11.52 18.01
CA GLN A 145 -8.50 -12.52 18.68
C GLN A 145 -8.44 -13.74 17.75
N SER A 146 -7.23 -14.19 17.43
CA SER A 146 -7.04 -15.48 16.78
C SER A 146 -7.27 -16.59 17.81
N THR A 147 -8.53 -16.96 18.00
CA THR A 147 -8.94 -18.23 18.63
C THR A 147 -8.97 -19.34 17.60
#